data_AF-A0A832TVK2-F1
#
_entry.id   AF-A0A832TVK2-F1
#
_cell.length_a   1.000
_cell.length_b   1.000
_cell.length_c   1.000
_cell.angle_alpha   90.00
_cell.angle_beta   90.00
_cell.angle_gamma   90.00
#
_symmetry.space_group_name_H-M   'P 1'
#
loop_
_entity.id
_entity.type
_entity.pdbx_description
1 polymer ?
#
loop_
_entity_poly.entity_id
_entity_poly.type
_entity_poly.pdbx_seq_one_letter_code
_entity_poly.pdbx_strand_id
1 'polypeptide(L)'
;MVLQVPVIDETLGMRVYVSKTPGIDGIIREAIDDFVVEETLVDGSVAGVEGQAEKRALGATSQEQDYLLCVLIKRNLDTLGAVLRIAKELGISQSRIQIAGMKDARAVTAQHITIRGVSAKAVSGISVPGMEVRPLGYFRDGLAPFYLLGNKFRIKIRDIKKGANSAATRIAETVSELESFGGIPNFFGHQRFGTRRPITHLVGKSIIKGDFERAAVLFLAETSEYERPESVQARSELLATQDYKKALRDFPRQLRYERAMLSHLAVESKDFVGAFERLPQKLQELFVQAYQSY
;
A
#
# COMPACT_ATOMS: atom_id res chain seq x y z
N MET A 1 -32.37 7.01 -9.72
CA MET A 1 -31.85 6.99 -8.33
C MET A 1 -30.43 7.54 -8.35
N VAL A 2 -30.07 8.43 -7.43
CA VAL A 2 -28.68 8.86 -7.24
C VAL A 2 -28.00 7.80 -6.37
N LEU A 3 -26.84 7.30 -6.78
CA LEU A 3 -26.06 6.37 -5.96
C LEU A 3 -25.56 7.12 -4.72
N GLN A 4 -25.79 6.54 -3.54
CA GLN A 4 -25.30 7.10 -2.30
C GLN A 4 -23.84 6.72 -2.12
N VAL A 5 -23.00 7.73 -1.96
CA VAL A 5 -21.58 7.56 -1.65
C VAL A 5 -21.42 7.24 -0.17
N PRO A 6 -20.57 6.28 0.22
CA PRO A 6 -20.26 6.02 1.63
C PRO A 6 -19.71 7.26 2.33
N VAL A 7 -20.10 7.48 3.59
CA VAL A 7 -19.62 8.63 4.40
C VAL A 7 -18.10 8.70 4.44
N ILE A 8 -17.42 7.56 4.56
CA ILE A 8 -15.96 7.50 4.55
C ILE A 8 -15.34 8.03 3.25
N ASP A 9 -15.97 7.78 2.10
CA ASP A 9 -15.47 8.24 0.81
C ASP A 9 -15.75 9.75 0.64
N GLU A 10 -16.94 10.20 1.07
CA GLU A 10 -17.32 11.60 1.01
C GLU A 10 -16.41 12.49 1.88
N THR A 11 -16.07 12.04 3.09
CA THR A 11 -15.14 12.74 3.99
C THR A 11 -13.71 12.79 3.45
N LEU A 12 -13.39 11.94 2.48
CA LEU A 12 -12.10 11.87 1.79
C LEU A 12 -12.11 12.55 0.41
N GLY A 13 -13.17 13.29 0.08
CA GLY A 13 -13.29 14.05 -1.17
C GLY A 13 -13.82 13.24 -2.36
N MET A 14 -14.04 11.94 -2.20
CA MET A 14 -14.62 11.09 -3.25
C MET A 14 -16.14 11.16 -3.16
N ARG A 15 -16.77 12.11 -3.87
CA ARG A 15 -18.20 12.45 -3.71
C ARG A 15 -19.11 12.03 -4.86
N VAL A 16 -18.57 11.38 -5.88
CA VAL A 16 -19.30 11.08 -7.11
C VAL A 16 -18.98 9.69 -7.64
N TYR A 17 -19.95 9.12 -8.35
CA TYR A 17 -19.75 7.99 -9.24
C TYR A 17 -20.00 8.43 -10.68
N VAL A 18 -19.22 7.90 -11.62
CA VAL A 18 -19.46 8.08 -13.06
C VAL A 18 -20.66 7.24 -13.49
N SER A 19 -20.70 5.99 -13.05
CA SER A 19 -21.79 5.07 -13.36
C SER A 19 -23.05 5.41 -12.57
N LYS A 20 -24.21 5.30 -13.21
CA LYS A 20 -25.53 5.43 -12.58
C LYS A 20 -26.12 4.06 -12.24
N THR A 21 -25.54 2.98 -12.79
CA THR A 21 -25.93 1.61 -12.51
C THR A 21 -25.75 1.27 -11.03
N PRO A 22 -26.80 0.75 -10.35
CA PRO A 22 -26.68 0.30 -8.97
C PRO A 22 -25.66 -0.83 -8.81
N GLY A 23 -24.78 -0.72 -7.82
CA GLY A 23 -23.74 -1.71 -7.53
C GLY A 23 -24.26 -3.15 -7.35
N ILE A 24 -23.33 -4.11 -7.43
CA ILE A 24 -23.63 -5.55 -7.38
C ILE A 24 -23.58 -6.15 -5.97
N ASP A 25 -23.35 -5.32 -4.95
CA ASP A 25 -23.04 -5.76 -3.58
C ASP A 25 -21.80 -6.68 -3.56
N GLY A 26 -21.73 -7.61 -2.60
CA GLY A 26 -20.68 -8.62 -2.52
C GLY A 26 -19.45 -8.22 -1.71
N ILE A 27 -18.56 -9.19 -1.55
CA ILE A 27 -17.37 -9.12 -0.69
C ILE A 27 -16.14 -9.41 -1.53
N ILE A 28 -15.14 -8.53 -1.42
CA ILE A 28 -13.81 -8.74 -1.97
C ILE A 28 -12.85 -9.23 -0.89
N ARG A 29 -11.80 -9.95 -1.31
CA ARG A 29 -10.72 -10.43 -0.42
C ARG A 29 -11.22 -11.31 0.74
N GLU A 30 -12.29 -12.08 0.54
CA GLU A 30 -12.74 -13.07 1.52
C GLU A 30 -11.66 -14.16 1.68
N ALA A 31 -11.27 -14.79 0.57
CA ALA A 31 -10.09 -15.65 0.47
C ALA A 31 -8.90 -14.90 -0.15
N ILE A 32 -7.67 -15.38 0.13
CA ILE A 32 -6.44 -14.78 -0.42
C ILE A 32 -6.40 -14.88 -1.96
N ASP A 33 -6.89 -15.99 -2.51
CA ASP A 33 -6.99 -16.24 -3.97
C ASP A 33 -8.03 -15.38 -4.68
N ASP A 34 -8.87 -14.66 -3.94
CA ASP A 34 -9.87 -13.77 -4.55
C ASP A 34 -9.27 -12.47 -5.05
N PHE A 35 -8.01 -12.18 -4.72
CA PHE A 35 -7.33 -10.97 -5.12
C PHE A 35 -5.95 -11.31 -5.64
N VAL A 36 -5.84 -11.39 -6.97
CA VAL A 36 -4.61 -11.70 -7.68
C VAL A 36 -4.09 -10.47 -8.39
N VAL A 37 -2.79 -10.18 -8.23
CA VAL A 37 -2.10 -9.04 -8.84
C VAL A 37 -0.88 -9.53 -9.59
N GLU A 38 -0.82 -9.26 -10.89
CA GLU A 38 0.30 -9.60 -11.77
C GLU A 38 0.93 -8.31 -12.29
N GLU A 39 2.22 -8.10 -12.04
CA GLU A 39 2.92 -6.90 -12.47
C GLU A 39 3.14 -6.88 -13.98
N THR A 40 2.91 -5.73 -14.62
CA THR A 40 3.23 -5.51 -16.03
C THR A 40 4.34 -4.48 -16.14
N LEU A 41 5.42 -4.81 -16.85
CA LEU A 41 6.53 -3.90 -17.12
C LEU A 41 6.28 -3.07 -18.39
N VAL A 42 7.08 -2.02 -18.58
CA VAL A 42 6.99 -1.08 -19.72
C VAL A 42 7.20 -1.72 -21.09
N ASP A 43 7.84 -2.89 -21.17
CA ASP A 43 7.98 -3.67 -22.40
C ASP A 43 6.81 -4.63 -22.65
N GLY A 44 5.77 -4.58 -21.81
CA GLY A 44 4.58 -5.43 -21.87
C GLY A 44 4.72 -6.79 -21.19
N SER A 45 5.90 -7.13 -20.64
CA SER A 45 6.09 -8.40 -19.94
C SER A 45 5.27 -8.47 -18.65
N VAL A 46 4.66 -9.63 -18.38
CA VAL A 46 3.77 -9.85 -17.24
C VAL A 46 4.37 -10.89 -16.29
N ALA A 47 4.47 -10.52 -15.01
CA ALA A 47 4.78 -11.46 -13.93
C ALA A 47 3.53 -12.32 -13.63
N GLY A 48 3.41 -13.46 -14.29
CA GLY A 48 2.29 -14.39 -14.08
C GLY A 48 2.37 -15.15 -12.75
N VAL A 49 1.24 -15.35 -12.07
CA VAL A 49 1.17 -16.25 -10.90
C VAL A 49 1.19 -17.74 -11.29
N GLU A 50 0.65 -18.04 -12.47
CA GLU A 50 0.51 -19.39 -13.04
C GLU A 50 1.36 -19.49 -14.33
N GLY A 51 1.83 -20.70 -14.66
CA GLY A 51 2.56 -20.97 -15.91
C GLY A 51 4.08 -20.79 -15.83
N GLN A 52 4.76 -21.21 -16.92
CA GLN A 52 6.17 -20.91 -17.12
C GLN A 52 6.31 -19.44 -17.50
N ALA A 53 7.31 -18.77 -16.92
CA ALA A 53 7.50 -17.36 -17.17
C ALA A 53 7.64 -17.07 -18.67
N GLU A 54 6.82 -16.16 -19.17
CA GLU A 54 6.85 -15.75 -20.57
C GLU A 54 8.23 -15.15 -20.92
N LYS A 55 8.58 -15.28 -22.20
CA LYS A 55 9.84 -14.88 -22.83
C LYS A 55 10.49 -13.62 -22.20
N ARG A 56 11.76 -13.78 -21.78
CA ARG A 56 12.81 -12.75 -21.57
C ARG A 56 12.31 -11.30 -21.35
N ALA A 57 11.66 -11.06 -20.21
CA ALA A 57 11.31 -9.72 -19.74
C ALA A 57 12.54 -8.79 -19.73
N LEU A 58 12.36 -7.54 -20.15
CA LEU A 58 13.39 -6.51 -20.28
C LEU A 58 14.63 -6.92 -21.10
N GLY A 59 14.46 -7.88 -22.03
CA GLY A 59 15.56 -8.41 -22.82
C GLY A 59 16.53 -9.28 -22.01
N ALA A 60 16.11 -9.81 -20.85
CA ALA A 60 16.94 -10.67 -20.03
C ALA A 60 17.51 -11.86 -20.83
N THR A 61 18.75 -12.25 -20.59
CA THR A 61 19.44 -13.30 -21.35
C THR A 61 19.89 -14.45 -20.48
N SER A 62 20.35 -15.54 -21.08
CA SER A 62 20.96 -16.65 -20.33
C SER A 62 22.43 -16.41 -19.98
N GLN A 63 23.07 -15.37 -20.54
CA GLN A 63 24.46 -15.03 -20.24
C GLN A 63 24.53 -14.36 -18.87
N GLU A 64 25.41 -14.84 -17.99
CA GLU A 64 25.52 -14.27 -16.65
C GLU A 64 25.92 -12.79 -16.69
N GLN A 65 25.20 -11.98 -15.92
CA GLN A 65 25.46 -10.56 -15.71
C GLN A 65 25.29 -10.23 -14.22
N ASP A 66 25.46 -8.96 -13.86
CA ASP A 66 25.39 -8.50 -12.48
C ASP A 66 24.04 -8.73 -11.81
N TYR A 67 22.93 -8.67 -12.55
CA TYR A 67 21.58 -8.79 -11.99
C TYR A 67 20.84 -9.98 -12.58
N LEU A 68 20.35 -10.86 -11.73
CA LEU A 68 19.42 -11.91 -12.11
C LEU A 68 17.99 -11.36 -11.99
N LEU A 69 17.26 -11.32 -13.10
CA LEU A 69 15.84 -11.00 -13.13
C LEU A 69 15.03 -12.23 -12.77
N CYS A 70 14.07 -12.06 -11.87
CA CYS A 70 13.20 -13.13 -11.38
C CYS A 70 11.75 -12.64 -11.30
N VAL A 71 10.81 -13.60 -11.29
CA VAL A 71 9.44 -13.38 -10.81
C VAL A 71 9.36 -13.84 -9.36
N LEU A 72 9.00 -12.93 -8.47
CA LEU A 72 8.62 -13.21 -7.09
C LEU A 72 7.10 -13.37 -7.01
N ILE A 73 6.66 -14.56 -6.62
CA ILE A 73 5.26 -14.85 -6.32
C ILE A 73 5.13 -14.98 -4.82
N LYS A 74 4.23 -14.22 -4.21
CA LYS A 74 3.99 -14.24 -2.76
C LYS A 74 2.49 -14.33 -2.46
N ARG A 75 2.16 -15.04 -1.39
CA ARG A 75 0.79 -15.30 -0.95
C ARG A 75 0.64 -14.88 0.51
N ASN A 76 -0.24 -13.92 0.77
CA ASN A 76 -0.48 -13.39 2.12
C ASN A 76 0.80 -12.89 2.83
N LEU A 77 1.67 -12.21 2.08
CA LEU A 77 2.97 -11.71 2.54
C LEU A 77 3.21 -10.29 2.04
N ASP A 78 3.77 -9.44 2.89
CA ASP A 78 4.28 -8.12 2.53
C ASP A 78 5.53 -8.23 1.63
N THR A 79 5.68 -7.30 0.66
CA THR A 79 6.80 -7.33 -0.30
C THR A 79 8.15 -7.19 0.40
N LEU A 80 8.30 -6.27 1.37
CA LEU A 80 9.57 -6.08 2.09
C LEU A 80 9.89 -7.29 2.98
N GLY A 81 8.86 -7.85 3.62
CA GLY A 81 8.96 -9.10 4.36
C GLY A 81 9.42 -10.28 3.50
N ALA A 82 8.92 -10.40 2.28
CA ALA A 82 9.37 -11.42 1.32
C ALA A 82 10.84 -11.20 0.92
N VAL A 83 11.21 -9.97 0.55
CA VAL A 83 12.59 -9.60 0.19
C VAL A 83 13.58 -9.93 1.31
N LEU A 84 13.24 -9.64 2.57
CA LEU A 84 14.08 -9.98 3.73
C LEU A 84 14.33 -11.49 3.84
N ARG A 85 13.32 -12.31 3.57
CA ARG A 85 13.43 -13.78 3.61
C ARG A 85 14.31 -14.30 2.47
N ILE A 86 14.15 -13.76 1.25
CA ILE A 86 15.01 -14.09 0.10
C ILE A 86 16.47 -13.75 0.42
N ALA A 87 16.73 -12.55 0.93
CA ALA A 87 18.08 -12.09 1.27
C ALA A 87 18.75 -13.01 2.30
N LYS A 88 17.99 -13.41 3.34
CA LYS A 88 18.47 -14.33 4.37
C LYS A 88 18.81 -15.71 3.80
N GLU A 89 17.93 -16.29 2.97
CA GLU A 89 18.15 -17.60 2.36
C GLU A 89 19.38 -17.62 1.44
N LEU A 90 19.60 -16.53 0.71
CA LEU A 90 20.74 -16.38 -0.19
C LEU A 90 22.04 -15.91 0.52
N GLY A 91 21.98 -15.55 1.81
CA GLY A 91 23.13 -15.02 2.54
C GLY A 91 23.63 -13.66 2.02
N ILE A 92 22.75 -12.81 1.50
CA ILE A 92 23.09 -11.51 0.91
C ILE A 92 22.43 -10.34 1.64
N SER A 93 22.93 -9.12 1.42
CA SER A 93 22.25 -7.90 1.86
C SER A 93 20.92 -7.69 1.12
N GLN A 94 19.89 -7.25 1.85
CA GLN A 94 18.60 -6.82 1.28
C GLN A 94 18.76 -5.79 0.16
N SER A 95 19.75 -4.89 0.25
CA SER A 95 19.98 -3.85 -0.77
C SER A 95 20.35 -4.39 -2.16
N ARG A 96 20.70 -5.69 -2.24
CA ARG A 96 20.97 -6.37 -3.52
C ARG A 96 19.70 -6.81 -4.24
N ILE A 97 18.53 -6.75 -3.60
CA ILE A 97 17.25 -7.12 -4.19
C ILE A 97 16.47 -5.83 -4.50
N GLN A 98 16.16 -5.58 -5.76
CA GLN A 98 15.40 -4.41 -6.19
C GLN A 98 14.03 -4.80 -6.75
N ILE A 99 13.06 -3.91 -6.53
CA ILE A 99 11.65 -4.06 -6.92
C ILE A 99 11.20 -2.80 -7.65
N ALA A 100 10.28 -2.91 -8.60
CA ALA A 100 9.68 -1.74 -9.24
C ALA A 100 8.58 -1.10 -8.38
N GLY A 101 7.87 -1.91 -7.60
CA GLY A 101 6.85 -1.42 -6.66
C GLY A 101 6.49 -2.45 -5.60
N MET A 102 5.82 -1.98 -4.54
CA MET A 102 5.21 -2.84 -3.53
C MET A 102 3.85 -3.34 -4.04
N LYS A 103 3.46 -4.55 -3.65
CA LYS A 103 2.16 -5.15 -3.97
C LYS A 103 1.42 -5.51 -2.70
N ASP A 104 0.10 -5.66 -2.81
CA ASP A 104 -0.78 -6.04 -1.70
C ASP A 104 -0.26 -7.20 -0.85
N ALA A 105 -0.28 -7.04 0.47
CA ALA A 105 0.10 -8.10 1.39
C ALA A 105 -0.96 -9.21 1.44
N ARG A 106 -2.23 -8.84 1.59
CA ARG A 106 -3.38 -9.76 1.62
C ARG A 106 -3.91 -10.01 0.19
N ALA A 107 -3.12 -10.75 -0.57
CA ALA A 107 -3.37 -11.12 -1.97
C ALA A 107 -2.43 -12.28 -2.39
N VAL A 108 -2.67 -12.83 -3.59
CA VAL A 108 -1.63 -13.55 -4.35
C VAL A 108 -1.03 -12.55 -5.33
N THR A 109 0.27 -12.29 -5.24
CA THR A 109 0.91 -11.29 -6.09
C THR A 109 2.13 -11.85 -6.76
N ALA A 110 2.28 -11.59 -8.06
CA ALA A 110 3.48 -11.86 -8.83
C ALA A 110 4.09 -10.53 -9.30
N GLN A 111 5.38 -10.34 -9.03
CA GLN A 111 6.12 -9.14 -9.39
C GLN A 111 7.53 -9.47 -9.86
N HIS A 112 8.11 -8.62 -10.70
CA HIS A 112 9.51 -8.75 -11.07
C HIS A 112 10.40 -8.22 -9.94
N ILE A 113 11.53 -8.90 -9.75
CA ILE A 113 12.62 -8.46 -8.89
C ILE A 113 13.94 -8.69 -9.60
N THR A 114 14.94 -7.86 -9.31
CA THR A 114 16.33 -8.17 -9.67
C THR A 114 17.12 -8.49 -8.42
N ILE A 115 18.02 -9.47 -8.51
CA ILE A 115 18.92 -9.85 -7.43
C ILE A 115 20.35 -9.74 -7.93
N ARG A 116 21.15 -8.87 -7.31
CA ARG A 116 22.54 -8.62 -7.72
C ARG A 116 23.48 -9.73 -7.25
N GLY A 117 24.29 -10.25 -8.17
CA GLY A 117 25.41 -11.14 -7.91
C GLY A 117 25.01 -12.49 -7.33
N VAL A 118 23.96 -13.09 -7.88
CA VAL A 118 23.51 -14.46 -7.57
C VAL A 118 23.24 -15.22 -8.87
N SER A 119 23.41 -16.53 -8.84
CA SER A 119 23.13 -17.38 -10.00
C SER A 119 21.69 -17.87 -10.03
N ALA A 120 21.18 -18.20 -11.23
CA ALA A 120 19.85 -18.81 -11.37
C ALA A 120 19.71 -20.09 -10.53
N LYS A 121 20.77 -20.90 -10.44
CA LYS A 121 20.81 -22.13 -9.63
C LYS A 121 20.63 -21.84 -8.13
N ALA A 122 21.26 -20.77 -7.62
CA ALA A 122 21.11 -20.39 -6.21
C ALA A 122 19.66 -19.97 -5.90
N VAL A 123 19.03 -19.22 -6.80
CA VAL A 123 17.64 -18.77 -6.63
C VAL A 123 16.64 -19.92 -6.74
N SER A 124 16.81 -20.84 -7.68
CA SER A 124 15.96 -22.02 -7.79
C SER A 124 15.99 -22.94 -6.56
N GLY A 125 17.02 -22.83 -5.71
CA GLY A 125 17.11 -23.56 -4.45
C GLY A 125 16.37 -22.93 -3.28
N ILE A 126 15.82 -21.71 -3.42
CA ILE A 126 15.11 -21.02 -2.35
C ILE A 126 13.81 -21.77 -2.04
N SER A 127 13.65 -22.17 -0.77
CA SER A 127 12.41 -22.73 -0.27
C SER A 127 11.93 -21.91 0.92
N VAL A 128 10.92 -21.05 0.70
CA VAL A 128 10.33 -20.26 1.77
C VAL A 128 8.81 -20.38 1.73
N PRO A 129 8.16 -20.76 2.84
CA PRO A 129 6.70 -20.89 2.90
C PRO A 129 5.98 -19.62 2.44
N GLY A 130 5.00 -19.79 1.56
CA GLY A 130 4.14 -18.72 1.06
C GLY A 130 4.76 -17.86 -0.05
N MET A 131 5.95 -18.18 -0.56
CA MET A 131 6.52 -17.53 -1.73
C MET A 131 7.28 -18.49 -2.66
N GLU A 132 7.42 -18.07 -3.90
CA GLU A 132 8.19 -18.74 -4.96
C GLU A 132 9.02 -17.69 -5.71
N VAL A 133 10.24 -18.03 -6.08
CA VAL A 133 11.11 -17.16 -6.89
C VAL A 133 11.53 -17.91 -8.15
N ARG A 134 11.08 -17.44 -9.31
CA ARG A 134 11.35 -18.05 -10.62
C ARG A 134 12.40 -17.22 -11.37
N PRO A 135 13.61 -17.74 -11.65
CA PRO A 135 14.59 -17.01 -12.45
C PRO A 135 14.13 -16.91 -13.92
N LEU A 136 14.30 -15.73 -14.52
CA LEU A 136 13.99 -15.45 -15.93
C LEU A 136 15.24 -15.42 -16.81
N GLY A 137 16.34 -14.90 -16.25
CA GLY A 137 17.58 -14.63 -16.95
C GLY A 137 18.28 -13.43 -16.32
N TYR A 138 19.42 -13.07 -16.88
CA TYR A 138 20.22 -11.96 -16.41
C TYR A 138 19.91 -10.69 -17.19
N PHE A 139 19.88 -9.59 -16.45
CA PHE A 139 19.61 -8.24 -16.91
C PHE A 139 20.76 -7.33 -16.47
N ARG A 140 20.99 -6.25 -17.21
CA ARG A 140 22.18 -5.40 -17.01
C ARG A 140 22.05 -4.45 -15.82
N ASP A 141 20.82 -4.11 -15.43
CA ASP A 141 20.53 -3.08 -14.43
C ASP A 141 19.70 -3.64 -13.26
N GLY A 142 19.66 -2.93 -12.15
CA GLY A 142 18.70 -3.19 -11.08
C GLY A 142 17.32 -2.66 -11.47
N LEU A 143 16.27 -3.40 -11.10
CA LEU A 143 14.89 -2.97 -11.30
C LEU A 143 14.61 -1.71 -10.49
N ALA A 144 13.80 -0.83 -11.06
CA ALA A 144 13.46 0.49 -10.52
C ALA A 144 12.02 0.87 -10.90
N PRO A 145 11.41 1.88 -10.23
CA PRO A 145 10.00 2.21 -10.44
C PRO A 145 9.60 2.54 -11.88
N PHE A 146 10.50 3.12 -12.68
CA PHE A 146 10.21 3.49 -14.06
C PHE A 146 10.03 2.28 -15.00
N TYR A 147 10.40 1.06 -14.58
CA TYR A 147 10.11 -0.15 -15.36
C TYR A 147 8.68 -0.64 -15.19
N LEU A 148 7.93 -0.15 -14.19
CA LEU A 148 6.54 -0.54 -13.93
C LEU A 148 5.60 0.19 -14.88
N LEU A 149 4.90 -0.55 -15.73
CA LEU A 149 3.79 -0.01 -16.52
C LEU A 149 2.50 0.01 -15.71
N GLY A 150 2.22 -1.06 -14.99
CA GLY A 150 0.98 -1.22 -14.25
C GLY A 150 0.81 -2.59 -13.64
N ASN A 151 -0.42 -2.94 -13.32
CA ASN A 151 -0.76 -4.24 -12.74
C ASN A 151 -2.02 -4.78 -13.41
N LYS A 152 -2.02 -6.08 -13.70
CA LYS A 152 -3.20 -6.83 -14.09
C LYS A 152 -3.86 -7.41 -12.84
N PHE A 153 -5.12 -7.07 -12.64
CA PHE A 153 -5.90 -7.52 -11.50
C PHE A 153 -6.86 -8.63 -11.93
N ARG A 154 -6.92 -9.70 -11.13
CA ARG A 154 -7.98 -10.71 -11.18
C ARG A 154 -8.64 -10.74 -9.81
N ILE A 155 -9.86 -10.24 -9.74
CA ILE A 155 -10.62 -10.06 -8.50
C ILE A 155 -11.87 -10.93 -8.56
N LYS A 156 -12.09 -11.75 -7.54
CA LYS A 156 -13.32 -12.51 -7.34
C LYS A 156 -14.16 -11.81 -6.28
N ILE A 157 -15.41 -11.52 -6.65
CA ILE A 157 -16.41 -10.93 -5.75
C ILE A 157 -17.35 -12.06 -5.31
N ARG A 158 -17.49 -12.25 -4.00
CA ARG A 158 -18.31 -13.31 -3.38
C ARG A 158 -19.56 -12.73 -2.74
N ASP A 159 -20.47 -13.59 -2.30
CA ASP A 159 -21.70 -13.23 -1.59
C ASP A 159 -22.57 -12.16 -2.30
N ILE A 160 -22.78 -12.36 -3.60
CA ILE A 160 -23.61 -11.46 -4.42
C ILE A 160 -25.09 -11.75 -4.15
N LYS A 161 -25.73 -10.89 -3.35
CA LYS A 161 -27.10 -11.09 -2.84
C LYS A 161 -28.19 -11.15 -3.91
N LYS A 162 -28.04 -10.38 -5.00
CA LYS A 162 -29.06 -10.28 -6.07
C LYS A 162 -28.94 -11.36 -7.15
N GLY A 163 -28.04 -12.32 -6.96
CA GLY A 163 -27.80 -13.42 -7.88
C GLY A 163 -26.94 -13.05 -9.10
N ALA A 164 -26.39 -14.09 -9.74
CA ALA A 164 -25.39 -13.94 -10.81
C ALA A 164 -25.91 -13.21 -12.05
N ASN A 165 -27.16 -13.46 -12.47
CA ASN A 165 -27.73 -12.84 -13.67
C ASN A 165 -27.88 -11.31 -13.49
N SER A 166 -28.40 -10.87 -12.35
CA SER A 166 -28.53 -9.43 -12.07
C SER A 166 -27.17 -8.75 -11.98
N ALA A 167 -26.18 -9.42 -11.38
CA ALA A 167 -24.81 -8.91 -11.32
C ALA A 167 -24.17 -8.82 -12.71
N ALA A 168 -24.32 -9.83 -13.56
CA ALA A 168 -23.78 -9.82 -14.93
C ALA A 168 -24.34 -8.65 -15.76
N THR A 169 -25.66 -8.41 -15.69
CA THR A 169 -26.29 -7.25 -16.36
C THR A 169 -25.73 -5.93 -15.84
N ARG A 170 -25.67 -5.74 -14.52
CA ARG A 170 -25.14 -4.51 -13.91
C ARG A 170 -23.67 -4.28 -14.25
N ILE A 171 -22.85 -5.34 -14.27
CA ILE A 171 -21.44 -5.24 -14.65
C ILE A 171 -21.32 -4.75 -16.10
N ALA A 172 -22.09 -5.34 -17.02
CA ALA A 172 -22.06 -4.93 -18.42
C ALA A 172 -22.49 -3.47 -18.62
N GLU A 173 -23.55 -3.04 -17.93
CA GLU A 173 -24.01 -1.65 -17.94
C GLU A 173 -22.94 -0.70 -17.37
N THR A 174 -22.38 -1.01 -16.20
CA THR A 174 -21.32 -0.20 -15.58
C THR A 174 -20.09 -0.10 -16.48
N VAL A 175 -19.65 -1.20 -17.09
CA VAL A 175 -18.51 -1.18 -18.03
C VAL A 175 -18.81 -0.27 -19.22
N SER A 176 -20.00 -0.37 -19.81
CA SER A 176 -20.40 0.48 -20.94
C SER A 176 -20.43 1.97 -20.58
N GLU A 177 -20.93 2.31 -19.38
CA GLU A 177 -20.95 3.69 -18.89
C GLU A 177 -19.52 4.23 -18.66
N LEU A 178 -18.62 3.40 -18.12
CA LEU A 178 -17.21 3.76 -17.91
C LEU A 178 -16.45 3.93 -19.23
N GLU A 179 -16.65 3.03 -20.19
CA GLU A 179 -16.06 3.14 -21.53
C GLU A 179 -16.55 4.40 -22.25
N SER A 180 -17.85 4.71 -22.17
CA SER A 180 -18.43 5.93 -22.75
C SER A 180 -17.88 7.20 -22.11
N PHE A 181 -17.53 7.16 -20.82
CA PHE A 181 -16.89 8.26 -20.11
C PHE A 181 -15.39 8.40 -20.43
N GLY A 182 -14.76 7.36 -20.97
CA GLY A 182 -13.32 7.32 -21.25
C GLY A 182 -12.48 6.72 -20.12
N GLY A 183 -13.09 5.97 -19.21
CA GLY A 183 -12.41 5.23 -18.15
C GLY A 183 -12.99 5.44 -16.76
N ILE A 184 -12.14 5.28 -15.74
CA ILE A 184 -12.51 5.42 -14.32
C ILE A 184 -11.84 6.67 -13.75
N PRO A 185 -12.52 7.49 -12.93
CA PRO A 185 -11.88 8.56 -12.19
C PRO A 185 -10.74 8.03 -11.31
N ASN A 186 -9.54 8.56 -11.52
CA ASN A 186 -8.32 8.09 -10.84
C ASN A 186 -8.15 8.76 -9.45
N PHE A 187 -9.10 8.51 -8.55
CA PHE A 187 -9.04 9.01 -7.18
C PHE A 187 -8.02 8.27 -6.33
N PHE A 188 -7.45 8.95 -5.34
CA PHE A 188 -6.72 8.31 -4.26
C PHE A 188 -7.71 7.68 -3.28
N GLY A 189 -7.60 6.36 -3.06
CA GLY A 189 -8.43 5.66 -2.07
C GLY A 189 -8.03 5.93 -0.61
N HIS A 190 -8.88 5.50 0.33
CA HIS A 190 -8.70 5.72 1.77
C HIS A 190 -7.34 5.30 2.35
N GLN A 191 -6.66 4.31 1.75
CA GLN A 191 -5.32 3.90 2.16
C GLN A 191 -4.29 5.03 2.06
N ARG A 192 -4.45 5.96 1.10
CA ARG A 192 -3.58 7.15 0.95
C ARG A 192 -3.67 8.08 2.15
N PHE A 193 -4.83 8.11 2.80
CA PHE A 193 -5.13 9.00 3.92
C PHE A 193 -4.96 8.32 5.29
N GLY A 194 -4.72 7.01 5.30
CA GLY A 194 -4.56 6.16 6.48
C GLY A 194 -5.77 5.25 6.70
N THR A 195 -5.57 3.93 6.63
CA THR A 195 -6.68 2.96 6.70
C THR A 195 -7.41 2.94 8.03
N ARG A 196 -6.70 3.04 9.15
CA ARG A 196 -7.32 3.03 10.50
C ARG A 196 -7.71 4.42 10.97
N ARG A 197 -6.94 5.43 10.59
CA ARG A 197 -7.14 6.83 10.95
C ARG A 197 -6.95 7.65 9.68
N PRO A 198 -8.03 7.98 8.96
CA PRO A 198 -7.97 8.71 7.69
C PRO A 198 -7.67 10.20 7.88
N ILE A 199 -6.62 10.52 8.65
CA ILE A 199 -6.30 11.89 9.11
C ILE A 199 -5.11 12.52 8.37
N THR A 200 -4.39 11.75 7.54
CA THR A 200 -3.09 12.17 6.99
C THR A 200 -3.18 13.47 6.18
N HIS A 201 -4.27 13.64 5.41
CA HIS A 201 -4.53 14.87 4.66
C HIS A 201 -4.90 16.06 5.56
N LEU A 202 -5.56 15.83 6.69
CA LEU A 202 -5.89 16.88 7.66
C LEU A 202 -4.63 17.40 8.35
N VAL A 203 -3.72 16.50 8.73
CA VAL A 203 -2.40 16.86 9.25
C VAL A 203 -1.64 17.70 8.21
N GLY A 204 -1.59 17.24 6.96
CA GLY A 204 -0.96 17.97 5.86
C GLY A 204 -1.54 19.37 5.63
N LYS A 205 -2.88 19.50 5.66
CA LYS A 205 -3.59 20.77 5.56
C LYS A 205 -3.15 21.76 6.64
N SER A 206 -3.05 21.30 7.88
CA SER A 206 -2.62 22.12 9.02
C SER A 206 -1.16 22.55 8.88
N ILE A 207 -0.27 21.65 8.47
CA ILE A 207 1.15 21.97 8.21
C ILE A 207 1.28 23.06 7.14
N ILE A 208 0.58 22.94 6.01
CA ILE A 208 0.64 23.92 4.91
C ILE A 208 0.12 25.31 5.34
N LYS A 209 -0.83 25.35 6.27
CA LYS A 209 -1.33 26.60 6.86
C LYS A 209 -0.42 27.19 7.92
N GLY A 210 0.68 26.51 8.28
CA GLY A 210 1.57 26.91 9.36
C GLY A 210 1.03 26.61 10.77
N ASP A 211 -0.08 25.88 10.89
CA ASP A 211 -0.72 25.54 12.15
C ASP A 211 -0.21 24.17 12.65
N PHE A 212 1.04 24.17 13.14
CA PHE A 212 1.70 22.95 13.60
C PHE A 212 1.11 22.41 14.91
N GLU A 213 0.53 23.27 15.75
CA GLU A 213 -0.19 22.85 16.94
C GLU A 213 -1.39 22.00 16.56
N ARG A 214 -2.25 22.49 15.65
CA ARG A 214 -3.39 21.70 15.16
C ARG A 214 -2.93 20.43 14.46
N ALA A 215 -1.86 20.48 13.67
CA ALA A 215 -1.29 19.30 13.03
C ALA A 215 -0.86 18.23 14.06
N ALA A 216 -0.19 18.65 15.14
CA ALA A 216 0.23 17.76 16.21
C ALA A 216 -0.97 17.17 16.96
N VAL A 217 -2.00 17.96 17.26
CA VAL A 217 -3.24 17.48 17.88
C VAL A 217 -3.93 16.45 16.99
N LEU A 218 -4.08 16.73 15.69
CA LEU A 218 -4.65 15.77 14.73
C LEU A 218 -3.87 14.45 14.71
N PHE A 219 -2.54 14.52 14.62
CA PHE A 219 -1.71 13.32 14.54
C PHE A 219 -1.69 12.53 15.85
N LEU A 220 -1.56 13.21 16.99
CA LEU A 220 -1.36 12.58 18.30
C LEU A 220 -2.67 12.21 18.99
N ALA A 221 -3.75 12.97 18.83
CA ALA A 221 -4.90 12.90 19.72
C ALA A 221 -6.23 12.59 19.03
N GLU A 222 -6.38 12.84 17.72
CA GLU A 222 -7.61 12.51 16.98
C GLU A 222 -7.87 10.98 17.02
N THR A 223 -9.10 10.55 17.30
CA THR A 223 -9.40 9.11 17.42
C THR A 223 -10.18 8.58 16.22
N SER A 224 -10.11 7.28 16.00
CA SER A 224 -11.02 6.57 15.10
C SER A 224 -11.61 5.32 15.76
N GLU A 225 -12.82 4.96 15.34
CA GLU A 225 -13.52 3.72 15.76
C GLU A 225 -12.76 2.44 15.36
N TYR A 226 -11.85 2.52 14.38
CA TYR A 226 -11.06 1.37 13.91
C TYR A 226 -9.74 1.17 14.68
N GLU A 227 -9.50 1.97 15.72
CA GLU A 227 -8.33 1.86 16.58
C GLU A 227 -8.52 0.84 17.72
N ARG A 228 -7.41 0.44 18.34
CA ARG A 228 -7.47 -0.39 19.55
C ARG A 228 -7.97 0.45 20.72
N PRO A 229 -8.76 -0.12 21.65
CA PRO A 229 -9.27 0.62 22.81
C PRO A 229 -8.18 1.34 23.63
N GLU A 230 -7.04 0.69 23.84
CA GLU A 230 -5.87 1.28 24.51
C GLU A 230 -5.31 2.54 23.82
N SER A 231 -5.32 2.55 22.47
CA SER A 231 -4.89 3.71 21.68
C SER A 231 -5.90 4.83 21.81
N VAL A 232 -7.20 4.52 21.67
CA VAL A 232 -8.27 5.51 21.81
C VAL A 232 -8.20 6.19 23.18
N GLN A 233 -8.10 5.39 24.25
CA GLN A 233 -8.03 5.91 25.62
C GLN A 233 -6.83 6.85 25.83
N ALA A 234 -5.62 6.43 25.42
CA ALA A 234 -4.43 7.25 25.58
C ALA A 234 -4.51 8.58 24.78
N ARG A 235 -5.07 8.54 23.57
CA ARG A 235 -5.26 9.72 22.72
C ARG A 235 -6.31 10.68 23.29
N SER A 236 -7.43 10.17 23.78
CA SER A 236 -8.48 10.96 24.42
C SER A 236 -7.98 11.64 25.69
N GLU A 237 -7.19 10.92 26.50
CA GLU A 237 -6.55 11.48 27.70
C GLU A 237 -5.58 12.62 27.33
N LEU A 238 -4.77 12.44 26.30
CA LEU A 238 -3.88 13.49 25.80
C LEU A 238 -4.67 14.70 25.29
N LEU A 239 -5.79 14.48 24.58
CA LEU A 239 -6.63 15.57 24.10
C LEU A 239 -7.22 16.41 25.24
N ALA A 240 -7.63 15.74 26.32
CA ALA A 240 -8.24 16.39 27.48
C ALA A 240 -7.24 17.12 28.38
N THR A 241 -6.04 16.57 28.54
CA THR A 241 -5.07 17.04 29.54
C THR A 241 -3.93 17.88 28.96
N GLN A 242 -3.59 17.66 27.68
CA GLN A 242 -2.37 18.18 27.05
C GLN A 242 -1.07 17.85 27.82
N ASP A 243 -1.10 16.83 28.71
CA ASP A 243 0.08 16.40 29.47
C ASP A 243 0.93 15.45 28.63
N TYR A 244 1.90 16.01 27.90
CA TYR A 244 2.81 15.24 27.06
C TYR A 244 3.70 14.27 27.84
N LYS A 245 4.04 14.58 29.11
CA LYS A 245 4.86 13.70 29.95
C LYS A 245 4.08 12.46 30.37
N LYS A 246 2.82 12.63 30.74
CA LYS A 246 1.90 11.53 31.03
C LYS A 246 1.62 10.71 29.77
N ALA A 247 1.26 11.39 28.67
CA ALA A 247 1.00 10.71 27.40
C ALA A 247 2.20 9.90 26.91
N LEU A 248 3.44 10.37 27.06
CA LEU A 248 4.62 9.59 26.70
C LEU A 248 4.77 8.28 27.49
N ARG A 249 4.30 8.25 28.75
CA ARG A 249 4.29 7.01 29.55
C ARG A 249 3.15 6.09 29.13
N ASP A 250 1.96 6.65 28.90
CA ASP A 250 0.72 5.90 28.73
C ASP A 250 0.51 5.43 27.27
N PHE A 251 1.09 6.12 26.29
CA PHE A 251 0.95 5.76 24.87
C PHE A 251 1.53 4.37 24.59
N PRO A 252 0.76 3.47 23.95
CA PRO A 252 1.23 2.12 23.62
C PRO A 252 2.54 2.10 22.82
N ARG A 253 3.43 1.14 23.12
CA ARG A 253 4.79 1.05 22.54
C ARG A 253 4.80 0.93 21.02
N GLN A 254 3.74 0.41 20.40
CA GLN A 254 3.62 0.32 18.95
C GLN A 254 3.45 1.68 18.26
N LEU A 255 3.02 2.73 18.96
CA LEU A 255 2.82 4.09 18.43
C LEU A 255 4.15 4.85 18.40
N ARG A 256 5.12 4.32 17.64
CA ARG A 256 6.52 4.77 17.69
C ARG A 256 6.69 6.23 17.27
N TYR A 257 5.96 6.67 16.25
CA TYR A 257 6.04 8.03 15.72
C TYR A 257 5.41 9.04 16.67
N GLU A 258 4.24 8.71 17.22
CA GLU A 258 3.58 9.53 18.22
C GLU A 258 4.45 9.67 19.47
N ARG A 259 5.05 8.57 19.95
CA ARG A 259 5.97 8.59 21.08
C ARG A 259 7.23 9.41 20.82
N ALA A 260 7.75 9.40 19.58
CA ALA A 260 8.90 10.23 19.22
C ALA A 260 8.58 11.73 19.31
N MET A 261 7.41 12.15 18.81
CA MET A 261 6.93 13.53 18.96
C MET A 261 6.68 13.88 20.44
N LEU A 262 6.00 13.00 21.19
CA LEU A 262 5.71 13.20 22.61
C LEU A 262 7.00 13.30 23.44
N SER A 263 8.05 12.58 23.09
CA SER A 263 9.35 12.70 23.76
C SER A 263 9.96 14.09 23.64
N HIS A 264 9.72 14.78 22.53
CA HIS A 264 10.16 16.15 22.34
C HIS A 264 9.23 17.14 23.07
N LEU A 265 7.91 17.01 22.88
CA LEU A 265 6.91 17.88 23.52
C LEU A 265 6.88 17.75 25.06
N ALA A 266 7.34 16.62 25.61
CA ALA A 266 7.50 16.44 27.05
C ALA A 266 8.59 17.35 27.65
N VAL A 267 9.53 17.84 26.81
CA VAL A 267 10.60 18.76 27.19
C VAL A 267 10.24 20.18 26.74
N GLU A 268 9.89 20.34 25.47
CA GLU A 268 9.56 21.63 24.82
C GLU A 268 8.08 21.63 24.37
N SER A 269 7.17 21.93 25.30
CA SER A 269 5.72 21.69 25.10
C SER A 269 5.03 22.53 24.02
N LYS A 270 5.71 23.54 23.48
CA LYS A 270 5.18 24.41 22.43
C LYS A 270 5.95 24.30 21.10
N ASP A 271 7.02 23.51 21.06
CA ASP A 271 7.81 23.32 19.85
C ASP A 271 7.22 22.19 18.98
N PHE A 272 6.09 22.50 18.34
CA PHE A 272 5.42 21.54 17.47
C PHE A 272 6.19 21.26 16.19
N VAL A 273 6.95 22.24 15.69
CA VAL A 273 7.83 22.07 14.52
C VAL A 273 8.92 21.07 14.85
N GLY A 274 9.65 21.29 15.95
CA GLY A 274 10.68 20.37 16.44
C GLY A 274 10.14 18.98 16.79
N ALA A 275 8.86 18.85 17.14
CA ALA A 275 8.20 17.57 17.31
C ALA A 275 8.08 16.81 15.98
N PHE A 276 7.58 17.48 14.93
CA PHE A 276 7.47 16.88 13.59
C PHE A 276 8.84 16.54 12.98
N GLU A 277 9.88 17.30 13.29
CA GLU A 277 11.27 17.00 12.88
C GLU A 277 11.81 15.68 13.46
N ARG A 278 11.17 15.12 14.50
CA ARG A 278 11.50 13.77 15.02
C ARG A 278 10.98 12.64 14.15
N LEU A 279 10.08 12.94 13.21
CA LEU A 279 9.53 11.95 12.29
C LEU A 279 10.49 11.74 11.11
N PRO A 280 10.52 10.53 10.50
CA PRO A 280 11.28 10.31 9.28
C PRO A 280 10.84 11.29 8.17
N GLN A 281 11.79 11.81 7.39
CA GLN A 281 11.51 12.78 6.32
C GLN A 281 10.39 12.32 5.37
N LYS A 282 10.40 11.06 4.95
CA LYS A 282 9.35 10.49 4.07
C LYS A 282 7.95 10.55 4.67
N LEU A 283 7.82 10.45 6.00
CA LEU A 283 6.53 10.58 6.68
C LEU A 283 6.08 12.04 6.73
N GLN A 284 7.01 12.98 6.92
CA GLN A 284 6.70 14.41 6.86
C GLN A 284 6.20 14.81 5.46
N GLU A 285 6.88 14.34 4.41
CA GLU A 285 6.49 14.52 3.00
C GLU A 285 5.10 13.92 2.73
N LEU A 286 4.81 12.74 3.30
CA LEU A 286 3.54 12.05 3.13
C LEU A 286 2.34 12.91 3.57
N PHE A 287 2.44 13.69 4.65
CA PHE A 287 1.33 14.53 5.10
C PHE A 287 0.93 15.56 4.03
N VAL A 288 1.92 16.29 3.51
CA VAL A 288 1.71 17.30 2.46
C VAL A 288 1.17 16.65 1.19
N GLN A 289 1.77 15.53 0.77
CA GLN A 289 1.33 14.80 -0.41
C GLN A 289 -0.08 14.21 -0.25
N ALA A 290 -0.46 13.79 0.95
CA ALA A 290 -1.82 13.33 1.23
C ALA A 290 -2.81 14.48 1.13
N TYR A 291 -2.46 15.70 1.54
CA TYR A 291 -3.33 16.85 1.31
C TYR A 291 -3.43 17.23 -0.17
N GLN A 292 -2.36 17.10 -0.95
CA GLN A 292 -2.42 17.28 -2.41
C GLN A 292 -3.32 16.23 -3.09
N SER A 293 -3.40 15.02 -2.51
CA SER A 293 -4.27 13.95 -2.97
C SER A 293 -5.76 14.17 -2.64
N TYR A 294 -6.08 15.04 -1.67
CA TYR A 294 -7.44 15.34 -1.19
C TYR A 294 -8.03 16.54 -1.92
#